data_AF-A0ABC9NGU7-F1
#
_entry.id   AF-A0ABC9NGU7-F1
#
_cell.length_a   1.000
_cell.length_b   1.000
_cell.length_c   1.000
_cell.angle_alpha   90.00
_cell.angle_beta   90.00
_cell.angle_gamma   90.00
#
_symmetry.space_group_name_H-M   'P 1'
#
loop_
_entity.id
_entity.type
_entity.pdbx_description
1 polymer ?
#
loop_
_entity_poly.entity_id
_entity_poly.type
_entity_poly.pdbx_seq_one_letter_code
_entity_poly.pdbx_strand_id
1 'polypeptide(L)'
;MTWKAGNESTVRGYKFTYDGLDRLLNATYGETAGINANTDRFSENVTAYDKNGNIKTLQRYGQTGASTYGLIDNLTFTLGGNQLTRVDDAVATSAYNNGFEFKDGVKQANEYNYDSNGNLTKDLNKGITNISYNCLNLPSVVTFSDGSTITYT
;
A
#
# COMPACT_ATOMS: atom_id res chain seq x y z
N MET A 1 13.22 14.32 5.78
CA MET A 1 13.96 13.28 6.54
C MET A 1 15.18 12.88 5.74
N THR A 2 16.33 12.68 6.37
CA THR A 2 17.56 12.21 5.70
C THR A 2 18.25 11.12 6.51
N TRP A 3 18.83 10.12 5.86
CA TRP A 3 19.54 9.02 6.51
C TRP A 3 20.74 8.53 5.69
N LYS A 4 21.56 7.69 6.32
CA LYS A 4 22.62 6.87 5.71
C LYS A 4 22.47 5.45 6.23
N ALA A 5 22.76 4.45 5.40
CA ALA A 5 22.79 3.07 5.83
C ALA A 5 24.22 2.70 6.24
N GLY A 6 24.42 2.29 7.50
CA GLY A 6 25.75 1.92 8.02
C GLY A 6 26.83 2.96 7.73
N ASN A 7 27.93 2.51 7.13
CA ASN A 7 29.08 3.35 6.79
C ASN A 7 29.05 3.92 5.36
N GLU A 8 27.91 3.85 4.67
CA GLU A 8 27.80 4.39 3.31
C GLU A 8 27.94 5.92 3.28
N SER A 9 28.58 6.44 2.23
CA SER A 9 28.71 7.88 2.02
C SER A 9 27.42 8.52 1.49
N THR A 10 26.60 7.74 0.80
CA THR A 10 25.35 8.20 0.17
C THR A 10 24.32 8.60 1.22
N VAL A 11 24.08 9.91 1.30
CA VAL A 11 22.90 10.45 1.97
C VAL A 11 21.67 10.13 1.14
N ARG A 12 20.62 9.65 1.79
CA ARG A 12 19.29 9.42 1.23
C ARG A 12 18.28 10.25 1.99
N GLY A 13 17.13 10.50 1.41
CA GLY A 13 16.11 11.29 2.07
C GLY A 13 14.81 11.34 1.29
N TYR A 14 13.83 11.99 1.92
CA TYR A 14 12.56 12.32 1.32
C TYR A 14 12.26 13.81 1.49
N LYS A 15 11.78 14.42 0.40
CA LYS A 15 11.11 15.73 0.39
C LYS A 15 9.61 15.49 0.40
N PHE A 16 8.94 16.03 1.42
CA PHE A 16 7.50 15.87 1.58
C PHE A 16 6.77 17.12 1.13
N THR A 17 5.62 16.93 0.50
CA THR A 17 4.68 18.01 0.20
C THR A 17 3.30 17.58 0.67
N TYR A 18 2.48 18.57 1.02
CA TYR A 18 1.17 18.36 1.60
C TYR A 18 0.15 19.24 0.90
N ASP A 19 -1.11 18.84 0.94
CA ASP A 19 -2.21 19.71 0.53
C ASP A 19 -2.55 20.75 1.61
N GLY A 20 -3.53 21.61 1.36
CA GLY A 20 -3.94 22.65 2.32
C GLY A 20 -4.63 22.12 3.59
N LEU A 21 -4.80 20.80 3.73
CA LEU A 21 -5.34 20.13 4.92
C LEU A 21 -4.26 19.31 5.64
N ASP A 22 -2.98 19.56 5.34
CA ASP A 22 -1.82 18.87 5.90
C ASP A 22 -1.78 17.36 5.60
N ARG A 23 -2.42 16.92 4.50
CA ARG A 23 -2.36 15.53 4.04
C ARG A 23 -1.25 15.35 3.01
N LEU A 24 -0.55 14.22 3.07
CA LEU A 24 0.59 13.92 2.19
C LEU A 24 0.18 13.95 0.71
N LEU A 25 0.87 14.72 -0.12
CA LEU A 25 0.75 14.64 -1.58
C LEU A 25 1.91 13.86 -2.18
N ASN A 26 3.13 14.18 -1.78
CA ASN A 26 4.32 13.52 -2.32
C ASN A 26 5.33 13.25 -1.22
N ALA A 27 5.90 12.06 -1.22
CA ALA A 27 7.15 11.71 -0.56
C ALA A 27 8.18 11.44 -1.65
N THR A 28 8.87 12.49 -2.12
CA THR A 28 9.86 12.36 -3.19
C THR A 28 11.19 11.88 -2.61
N TYR A 29 11.60 10.66 -2.95
CA TYR A 29 12.91 10.12 -2.61
C TYR A 29 14.02 10.98 -3.23
N GLY A 30 15.20 10.95 -2.65
CA GLY A 30 16.38 11.50 -3.30
C GLY A 30 17.66 11.11 -2.59
N GLU A 31 18.75 11.20 -3.34
CA GLU A 31 20.11 10.90 -2.88
C GLU A 31 20.97 12.16 -2.88
N THR A 32 22.15 12.05 -2.26
CA THR A 32 23.13 13.12 -1.99
C THR A 32 22.65 14.13 -0.94
N ALA A 33 23.51 15.08 -0.57
CA ALA A 33 23.12 16.11 0.40
C ALA A 33 21.92 16.96 -0.07
N GLY A 34 21.71 17.10 -1.38
CA GLY A 34 20.63 17.90 -1.96
C GLY A 34 19.27 17.20 -2.07
N ILE A 35 19.21 15.88 -1.88
CA ILE A 35 18.00 15.05 -2.05
C ILE A 35 17.33 15.36 -3.40
N ASN A 36 18.12 15.36 -4.46
CA ASN A 36 17.72 15.75 -5.82
C ASN A 36 18.30 14.84 -6.90
N ALA A 37 19.14 13.87 -6.52
CA ALA A 37 19.55 12.78 -7.40
C ALA A 37 18.61 11.59 -7.23
N ASN A 38 18.38 10.81 -8.29
CA ASN A 38 17.64 9.55 -8.26
C ASN A 38 16.21 9.68 -7.71
N THR A 39 15.50 10.78 -8.02
CA THR A 39 14.23 11.15 -7.36
C THR A 39 13.04 10.24 -7.63
N ASP A 40 13.15 9.29 -8.56
CA ASP A 40 12.04 8.41 -8.98
C ASP A 40 12.29 6.95 -8.61
N ARG A 41 13.12 6.69 -7.58
CA ARG A 41 13.43 5.33 -7.13
C ARG A 41 12.41 4.74 -6.16
N PHE A 42 12.11 5.46 -5.10
CA PHE A 42 11.28 4.99 -3.99
C PHE A 42 10.22 6.02 -3.58
N SER A 43 9.84 6.88 -4.52
CA SER A 43 8.88 7.95 -4.29
C SER A 43 7.46 7.42 -4.14
N GLU A 44 6.64 8.15 -3.38
CA GLU A 44 5.21 7.91 -3.26
C GLU A 44 4.44 9.19 -3.58
N ASN A 45 3.33 9.06 -4.31
CA ASN A 45 2.51 10.19 -4.73
C ASN A 45 1.03 9.85 -4.51
N VAL A 46 0.40 10.52 -3.56
CA VAL A 46 -1.06 10.50 -3.40
C VAL A 46 -1.64 11.53 -4.37
N THR A 47 -2.25 11.04 -5.44
CA THR A 47 -2.72 11.91 -6.53
C THR A 47 -4.15 12.39 -6.33
N ALA A 48 -4.91 11.75 -5.44
CA ALA A 48 -6.22 12.24 -5.02
C ALA A 48 -6.63 11.71 -3.64
N TYR A 49 -7.35 12.57 -2.93
CA TYR A 49 -8.15 12.23 -1.76
C TYR A 49 -9.63 12.50 -2.05
N ASP A 50 -10.52 11.78 -1.38
CA ASP A 50 -11.90 12.22 -1.28
C ASP A 50 -12.09 13.31 -0.21
N LYS A 51 -13.33 13.79 -0.08
CA LYS A 51 -13.69 14.84 0.89
C LYS A 51 -13.63 14.38 2.35
N ASN A 52 -13.65 13.07 2.59
CA ASN A 52 -13.55 12.48 3.93
C ASN A 52 -12.11 12.18 4.33
N GLY A 53 -11.14 12.38 3.43
CA GLY A 53 -9.73 12.13 3.70
C GLY A 53 -9.23 10.76 3.29
N ASN A 54 -10.06 9.93 2.63
CA ASN A 54 -9.58 8.66 2.12
C ASN A 54 -8.72 8.88 0.87
N ILE A 55 -7.62 8.14 0.76
CA ILE A 55 -6.82 8.09 -0.46
C ILE A 55 -7.66 7.47 -1.57
N LYS A 56 -7.75 8.15 -2.71
CA LYS A 56 -8.45 7.65 -3.91
C LYS A 56 -7.48 7.03 -4.90
N THR A 57 -6.28 7.57 -5.00
CA THR A 57 -5.25 7.08 -5.92
C THR A 57 -3.86 7.26 -5.31
N LEU A 58 -3.00 6.26 -5.49
CA LEU A 58 -1.63 6.23 -4.97
C LEU A 58 -0.69 5.67 -6.04
N GLN A 59 0.40 6.37 -6.29
CA GLN A 59 1.51 5.86 -7.09
C GLN A 59 2.69 5.57 -6.16
N ARG A 60 3.34 4.42 -6.36
CA ARG A 60 4.57 4.06 -5.66
C ARG A 60 5.64 3.66 -6.66
N TYR A 61 6.83 4.16 -6.43
CA TYR A 61 8.02 3.85 -7.21
C TYR A 61 8.91 2.89 -6.44
N GLY A 62 9.59 2.02 -7.17
CA GLY A 62 10.43 0.99 -6.59
C GLY A 62 11.40 0.43 -7.61
N GLN A 63 12.06 -0.66 -7.22
CA GLN A 63 12.90 -1.43 -8.13
C GLN A 63 12.02 -2.19 -9.13
N THR A 64 12.36 -2.05 -10.41
CA THR A 64 11.75 -2.79 -11.54
C THR A 64 12.71 -3.84 -12.12
N GLY A 65 13.94 -3.89 -11.60
CA GLY A 65 14.98 -4.86 -11.89
C GLY A 65 16.17 -4.64 -10.95
N ALA A 66 17.25 -5.40 -11.12
CA ALA A 66 18.40 -5.38 -10.20
C ALA A 66 19.01 -3.97 -9.98
N SER A 67 19.01 -3.13 -11.02
CA SER A 67 19.53 -1.76 -10.97
C SER A 67 18.60 -0.74 -11.64
N THR A 68 17.38 -1.14 -12.00
CA THR A 68 16.38 -0.28 -12.65
C THR A 68 15.26 0.04 -11.70
N TYR A 69 14.69 1.23 -11.85
CA TYR A 69 13.68 1.78 -10.97
C TYR A 69 12.58 2.44 -11.80
N GLY A 70 11.38 2.46 -11.25
CA GLY A 70 10.22 3.04 -11.90
C GLY A 70 8.96 2.82 -11.09
N LEU A 71 7.82 3.10 -11.71
CA LEU A 71 6.51 2.89 -11.12
C LEU A 71 6.29 1.39 -10.89
N ILE A 72 5.98 1.00 -9.66
CA ILE A 72 5.66 -0.40 -9.28
C ILE A 72 4.20 -0.56 -8.90
N ASP A 73 3.52 0.52 -8.50
CA ASP A 73 2.09 0.55 -8.23
C ASP A 73 1.46 1.82 -8.79
N ASN A 74 0.28 1.68 -9.38
CA ASN A 74 -0.62 2.76 -9.76
C ASN A 74 -2.04 2.42 -9.31
N LEU A 75 -2.27 2.62 -8.01
CA LEU A 75 -3.43 2.13 -7.29
C LEU A 75 -4.63 3.09 -7.41
N THR A 76 -5.80 2.51 -7.60
CA THR A 76 -7.11 3.16 -7.52
C THR A 76 -7.93 2.48 -6.44
N PHE A 77 -8.34 3.25 -5.42
CA PHE A 77 -9.11 2.75 -4.28
C PHE A 77 -10.60 3.04 -4.49
N THR A 78 -11.40 1.98 -4.43
CA THR A 78 -12.87 2.06 -4.42
C THR A 78 -13.37 1.89 -3.00
N LEU A 79 -14.22 2.82 -2.54
CA LEU A 79 -14.69 2.89 -1.16
C LEU A 79 -16.21 2.99 -1.10
N GLY A 80 -16.81 2.38 -0.09
CA GLY A 80 -18.18 2.64 0.38
C GLY A 80 -18.13 3.40 1.69
N GLY A 81 -18.34 4.71 1.68
CA GLY A 81 -18.02 5.55 2.84
C GLY A 81 -16.51 5.53 3.11
N ASN A 82 -16.09 5.09 4.30
CA ASN A 82 -14.67 4.93 4.67
C ASN A 82 -14.20 3.46 4.60
N GLN A 83 -15.05 2.54 4.13
CA GLN A 83 -14.70 1.14 3.96
C GLN A 83 -14.14 0.91 2.57
N LEU A 84 -12.92 0.37 2.49
CA LEU A 84 -12.28 -0.02 1.25
C LEU A 84 -13.00 -1.24 0.69
N THR A 85 -13.46 -1.23 -0.56
CA THR A 85 -14.12 -2.39 -1.15
C THR A 85 -13.31 -3.04 -2.25
N ARG A 86 -12.40 -2.30 -2.90
CA ARG A 86 -11.56 -2.79 -4.00
C ARG A 86 -10.33 -1.91 -4.20
N VAL A 87 -9.23 -2.52 -4.61
CA VAL A 87 -8.01 -1.82 -5.04
C VAL A 87 -7.62 -2.34 -6.40
N ASP A 88 -7.58 -1.44 -7.39
CA ASP A 88 -7.05 -1.74 -8.72
C ASP A 88 -5.66 -1.16 -8.89
N ASP A 89 -4.71 -1.98 -9.30
CA ASP A 89 -3.39 -1.59 -9.76
C ASP A 89 -3.32 -1.64 -11.29
N ALA A 90 -2.94 -0.52 -11.90
CA ALA A 90 -2.72 -0.41 -13.33
C ALA A 90 -1.28 -0.78 -13.75
N VAL A 91 -0.42 -1.15 -12.79
CA VAL A 91 0.96 -1.58 -12.99
C VAL A 91 1.16 -2.96 -12.36
N ALA A 92 1.98 -3.80 -12.99
CA ALA A 92 2.31 -5.13 -12.47
C ALA A 92 3.83 -5.39 -12.52
N THR A 93 4.62 -4.32 -12.60
CA THR A 93 6.07 -4.41 -12.74
C THR A 93 6.71 -4.66 -11.39
N SER A 94 7.47 -5.74 -11.27
CA SER A 94 8.28 -6.03 -10.10
C SER A 94 9.67 -6.51 -10.49
N ALA A 95 10.68 -6.09 -9.73
CA ALA A 95 12.04 -6.61 -9.85
C ALA A 95 12.15 -8.08 -9.41
N TYR A 96 11.34 -8.50 -8.44
CA TYR A 96 11.48 -9.78 -7.76
C TYR A 96 10.12 -10.42 -7.51
N ASN A 97 10.07 -11.75 -7.51
CA ASN A 97 8.85 -12.42 -7.07
C ASN A 97 8.58 -12.07 -5.60
N ASN A 98 7.34 -11.72 -5.27
CA ASN A 98 6.94 -11.20 -3.96
C ASN A 98 7.70 -9.93 -3.53
N GLY A 99 7.92 -9.00 -4.47
CA GLY A 99 8.38 -7.66 -4.13
C GLY A 99 7.36 -6.86 -3.31
N PHE A 100 7.67 -5.59 -3.08
CA PHE A 100 6.85 -4.70 -2.23
C PHE A 100 5.61 -4.12 -2.93
N GLU A 101 5.45 -4.38 -4.22
CA GLU A 101 4.27 -4.00 -4.99
C GLU A 101 3.00 -4.68 -4.45
N PHE A 102 1.88 -4.03 -4.66
CA PHE A 102 0.58 -4.54 -4.35
C PHE A 102 0.28 -5.76 -5.21
N LYS A 103 -0.37 -6.76 -4.61
CA LYS A 103 -0.75 -7.99 -5.29
C LYS A 103 -2.22 -7.91 -5.62
N ASP A 104 -2.48 -7.34 -6.79
CA ASP A 104 -3.82 -7.26 -7.37
C ASP A 104 -4.20 -8.59 -8.04
N GLY A 105 -4.40 -9.60 -7.20
CA GLY A 105 -4.66 -10.98 -7.65
C GLY A 105 -6.13 -11.24 -7.97
N VAL A 106 -7.04 -10.38 -7.51
CA VAL A 106 -8.48 -10.61 -7.61
C VAL A 106 -9.15 -9.43 -8.30
N LYS A 107 -9.92 -9.72 -9.35
CA LYS A 107 -10.63 -8.71 -10.15
C LYS A 107 -12.14 -8.92 -10.09
N GLN A 108 -12.75 -8.65 -8.94
CA GLN A 108 -14.21 -8.71 -8.80
C GLN A 108 -14.81 -7.53 -8.02
N ALA A 109 -16.13 -7.34 -8.14
CA ALA A 109 -16.84 -6.40 -7.30
C ALA A 109 -16.76 -6.86 -5.82
N ASN A 110 -16.21 -6.00 -4.96
CA ASN A 110 -15.93 -6.26 -3.54
C ASN A 110 -14.89 -7.37 -3.30
N GLU A 111 -13.62 -6.94 -3.17
CA GLU A 111 -12.49 -7.75 -2.72
C GLU A 111 -12.31 -7.71 -1.20
N TYR A 112 -12.83 -6.66 -0.58
CA TYR A 112 -12.81 -6.42 0.85
C TYR A 112 -14.25 -6.38 1.35
N ASN A 113 -14.51 -7.11 2.43
CA ASN A 113 -15.84 -7.18 3.05
C ASN A 113 -15.73 -6.90 4.54
N TYR A 114 -16.84 -6.45 5.12
CA TYR A 114 -16.92 -6.12 6.54
C TYR A 114 -18.17 -6.72 7.17
N ASP A 115 -18.09 -7.00 8.46
CA ASP A 115 -19.28 -7.28 9.26
C ASP A 115 -20.03 -5.99 9.63
N SER A 116 -21.17 -6.13 10.31
CA SER A 116 -21.98 -4.98 10.74
C SER A 116 -21.31 -4.09 11.78
N ASN A 117 -20.27 -4.59 12.47
CA ASN A 117 -19.47 -3.80 13.41
C ASN A 117 -18.33 -3.04 12.70
N GLY A 118 -18.15 -3.25 11.40
CA GLY A 118 -17.11 -2.64 10.59
C GLY A 118 -15.77 -3.39 10.63
N ASN A 119 -15.74 -4.60 11.17
CA ASN A 119 -14.53 -5.42 11.15
C ASN A 119 -14.33 -6.04 9.77
N LEU A 120 -13.08 -6.10 9.30
CA LEU A 120 -12.75 -6.73 8.02
C LEU A 120 -13.01 -8.23 8.09
N THR A 121 -13.84 -8.77 7.20
CA THR A 121 -14.13 -10.21 7.13
C THR A 121 -13.45 -10.90 5.96
N LYS A 122 -13.03 -10.15 4.93
CA LYS A 122 -12.33 -10.69 3.75
C LYS A 122 -11.31 -9.71 3.22
N ASP A 123 -10.21 -10.25 2.73
CA ASP A 123 -9.24 -9.57 1.86
C ASP A 123 -8.80 -10.58 0.81
N LEU A 124 -9.49 -10.55 -0.33
CA LEU A 124 -9.30 -11.56 -1.37
C LEU A 124 -7.96 -11.41 -2.10
N ASN A 125 -7.39 -10.20 -2.14
CA ASN A 125 -6.04 -9.97 -2.70
C ASN A 125 -4.95 -10.63 -1.85
N LYS A 126 -5.22 -10.91 -0.56
CA LYS A 126 -4.38 -11.72 0.33
C LYS A 126 -4.82 -13.17 0.46
N GLY A 127 -5.83 -13.59 -0.30
CA GLY A 127 -6.42 -14.93 -0.19
C GLY A 127 -7.18 -15.16 1.12
N ILE A 128 -7.48 -14.12 1.89
CA ILE A 128 -8.25 -14.23 3.14
C ILE A 128 -9.73 -14.32 2.80
N THR A 129 -10.32 -15.49 3.02
CA THR A 129 -11.71 -15.79 2.67
C THR A 129 -12.67 -15.56 3.83
N ASN A 130 -12.18 -15.57 5.06
CA ASN A 130 -12.94 -15.27 6.27
C ASN A 130 -12.03 -14.78 7.40
N ILE A 131 -12.51 -13.81 8.19
CA ILE A 131 -11.98 -13.47 9.51
C ILE A 131 -13.15 -13.55 10.48
N SER A 132 -13.07 -14.43 11.48
CA SER A 132 -14.03 -14.48 12.58
C SER A 132 -13.54 -13.64 13.74
N TYR A 133 -14.50 -13.12 14.51
CA TYR A 133 -14.24 -12.26 15.66
C TYR A 133 -14.87 -12.85 16.93
N ASN A 134 -14.24 -12.61 18.08
CA ASN A 134 -14.81 -12.95 19.37
C ASN A 134 -15.80 -11.85 19.86
N CYS A 135 -16.40 -12.04 21.04
CA CYS A 135 -17.36 -11.09 21.61
C CYS A 135 -16.77 -9.70 21.94
N LEU A 136 -15.45 -9.54 21.87
CA LEU A 136 -14.73 -8.28 22.06
C LEU A 136 -14.37 -7.59 20.73
N ASN A 137 -14.86 -8.10 19.58
CA ASN A 137 -14.47 -7.66 18.23
C ASN A 137 -12.96 -7.81 17.96
N LEU A 138 -12.30 -8.79 18.60
CA LEU A 138 -10.91 -9.15 18.28
C LEU A 138 -10.90 -10.33 17.30
N PRO A 139 -10.01 -10.34 16.28
CA PRO A 139 -9.86 -11.49 15.39
C PRO A 139 -9.58 -12.76 16.18
N SER A 140 -10.34 -13.81 15.93
CA SER A 140 -10.16 -15.14 16.54
C SER A 140 -9.59 -16.15 15.56
N VAL A 141 -10.04 -16.13 14.30
CA VAL A 141 -9.54 -17.02 13.25
C VAL A 141 -9.48 -16.27 11.92
N VAL A 142 -8.36 -16.36 11.23
CA VAL A 142 -8.19 -15.94 9.83
C VAL A 142 -8.12 -17.21 8.98
N THR A 143 -8.96 -17.32 7.96
CA THR A 143 -9.03 -18.46 7.03
C THR A 143 -8.59 -18.05 5.64
N PHE A 144 -7.65 -18.79 5.07
CA PHE A 144 -7.12 -18.56 3.73
C PHE A 144 -7.79 -19.46 2.68
N SER A 145 -7.66 -19.10 1.42
CA SER A 145 -8.26 -19.81 0.28
C SER A 145 -7.72 -21.23 0.09
N ASP A 146 -6.52 -21.53 0.62
CA ASP A 146 -5.94 -22.87 0.64
C ASP A 146 -6.41 -23.74 1.82
N GLY A 147 -7.29 -23.20 2.67
CA GLY A 147 -7.82 -23.86 3.87
C GLY A 147 -6.92 -23.74 5.10
N SER A 148 -5.73 -23.13 4.99
CA SER A 148 -4.90 -22.82 6.15
C SER A 148 -5.56 -21.76 7.04
N THR A 149 -5.19 -21.75 8.33
CA THR A 149 -5.74 -20.81 9.31
C THR A 149 -4.68 -20.25 10.24
N ILE A 150 -4.92 -19.03 10.72
CA ILE A 150 -4.24 -18.46 11.90
C ILE A 150 -5.30 -18.32 13.00
N THR A 151 -5.05 -18.93 14.15
CA THR A 151 -5.96 -18.89 15.30
C THR A 151 -5.32 -18.12 16.45
N TYR A 152 -6.09 -17.19 17.01
CA TYR A 152 -5.71 -16.40 18.17
C TYR A 152 -6.51 -16.90 19.38
N THR A 153 -5.79 -17.37 20.40
CA THR A 153 -6.33 -17.90 21.66
C THR A 153 -6.20 -16.91 22.78
#